data_AF-A0A952KGX5-F1
#
_entry.id   AF-A0A952KGX5-F1
#
_cell.length_a   1.000
_cell.length_b   1.000
_cell.length_c   1.000
_cell.angle_alpha   90.00
_cell.angle_beta   90.00
_cell.angle_gamma   90.00
#
_symmetry.space_group_name_H-M   'P 1'
#
loop_
_entity.id
_entity.type
_entity.pdbx_description
1 polymer ?
#
loop_
_entity_poly.entity_id
_entity_poly.type
_entity_poly.pdbx_seq_one_letter_code
_entity_poly.pdbx_strand_id
1 'polypeptide(L)'
;AECHISQRGNDGTPPQFSDYGQIAIALPRNMQIPANADPAYVDLGVCGPLRTDLKDHPEYCGLFRTPTLRNVALRRTFFHNGVFHSLRDAVAFYATRETDPGRWYPRNPDGSVRLYDDLPVQYRANINRDPPFDRHLGDAPALTDAEIDDVVAFLKALTDGYHPPS
;
A
#
# COMPACT_ATOMS: atom_id res chain seq x y z
N ALA A 1 -0.20 3.42 14.82
CA ALA A 1 -0.04 2.08 14.20
C ALA A 1 -1.41 1.40 14.18
N GLU A 2 -2.25 1.76 13.21
CA GLU A 2 -3.68 1.39 13.20
C GLU A 2 -3.91 0.07 12.47
N CYS A 3 -3.37 -0.10 11.25
CA CYS A 3 -3.48 -1.37 10.51
C CYS A 3 -2.36 -2.37 10.85
N HIS A 4 -1.12 -1.90 11.02
CA HIS A 4 0.04 -2.74 11.33
C HIS A 4 0.34 -2.72 12.84
N ILE A 5 -0.47 -3.44 13.61
CA ILE A 5 -0.45 -3.39 15.08
C ILE A 5 0.84 -4.01 15.65
N SER A 6 1.57 -3.22 16.44
CA SER A 6 2.77 -3.65 17.16
C SER A 6 2.43 -4.03 18.62
N GLN A 7 1.58 -5.04 18.77
CA GLN A 7 1.16 -5.55 20.08
C GLN A 7 1.22 -7.08 20.08
N ARG A 8 1.58 -7.66 21.23
CA ARG A 8 1.50 -9.11 21.44
C ARG A 8 0.05 -9.56 21.48
N GLY A 9 -0.20 -10.78 21.03
CA GLY A 9 -1.47 -11.46 21.29
C GLY A 9 -1.69 -11.70 22.78
N ASN A 10 -2.95 -11.87 23.18
CA ASN A 10 -3.33 -12.18 24.57
C ASN A 10 -2.71 -13.50 25.07
N ASP A 11 -2.34 -14.38 24.15
CA ASP A 11 -1.64 -15.66 24.37
C ASP A 11 -0.10 -15.51 24.45
N GLY A 12 0.42 -14.28 24.39
CA GLY A 12 1.85 -13.99 24.39
C GLY A 12 2.52 -14.05 23.01
N THR A 13 1.77 -14.43 21.96
CA THR A 13 2.28 -14.51 20.59
C THR A 13 2.92 -13.17 20.18
N PRO A 14 4.14 -13.18 19.63
CA PRO A 14 4.80 -11.95 19.17
C PRO A 14 3.96 -11.18 18.12
N PRO A 15 4.11 -9.84 18.03
CA PRO A 15 3.31 -9.02 17.13
C PRO A 15 3.42 -9.50 15.69
N GLN A 16 2.27 -9.63 15.01
CA GLN A 16 2.22 -10.01 13.60
C GLN A 16 2.27 -8.80 12.66
N PHE A 17 2.21 -7.58 13.21
CA PHE A 17 2.22 -6.33 12.43
C PHE A 17 1.14 -6.33 11.35
N SER A 18 -0.06 -6.76 11.71
CA SER A 18 -1.26 -6.79 10.87
C SER A 18 -2.46 -6.96 11.80
N ASP A 19 -3.53 -6.25 11.51
CA ASP A 19 -4.87 -6.44 12.07
C ASP A 19 -5.69 -7.49 11.29
N TYR A 20 -5.15 -8.00 10.18
CA TYR A 20 -5.82 -8.85 9.19
C TYR A 20 -7.07 -8.23 8.57
N GLY A 21 -7.28 -6.94 8.76
CA GLY A 21 -8.33 -6.14 8.15
C GLY A 21 -8.10 -5.95 6.65
N GLN A 22 -8.97 -5.18 6.04
CA GLN A 22 -8.97 -4.90 4.61
C GLN A 22 -8.97 -3.40 4.39
N ILE A 23 -8.16 -2.92 3.46
CA ILE A 23 -8.00 -1.48 3.20
C ILE A 23 -7.66 -1.21 1.74
N ALA A 24 -8.14 -0.09 1.21
CA ALA A 24 -7.77 0.40 -0.10
C ALA A 24 -6.82 1.60 0.04
N ILE A 25 -5.57 1.43 -0.37
CA ILE A 25 -4.54 2.51 -0.34
C ILE A 25 -4.18 3.04 -1.73
N ALA A 26 -4.90 2.59 -2.76
CA ALA A 26 -4.83 3.08 -4.15
C ALA A 26 -3.43 3.09 -4.76
N LEU A 27 -2.77 1.94 -4.80
CA LEU A 27 -1.45 1.79 -5.43
C LEU A 27 -1.49 2.15 -6.92
N PRO A 28 -0.36 2.61 -7.50
CA PRO A 28 -0.29 2.81 -8.94
C PRO A 28 -0.38 1.47 -9.68
N ARG A 29 -0.92 1.52 -10.90
CA ARG A 29 -1.11 0.34 -11.74
C ARG A 29 0.22 -0.23 -12.23
N ASN A 30 0.43 -1.53 -12.03
CA ASN A 30 1.60 -2.22 -12.56
C ASN A 30 1.34 -2.75 -13.98
N MET A 31 1.81 -2.03 -15.00
CA MET A 31 1.68 -2.46 -16.40
C MET A 31 2.59 -3.64 -16.80
N GLN A 32 3.47 -4.12 -15.92
CA GLN A 32 4.25 -5.34 -16.16
C GLN A 32 3.45 -6.63 -15.89
N ILE A 33 2.26 -6.52 -15.28
CA ILE A 33 1.36 -7.67 -15.08
C ILE A 33 0.62 -7.95 -16.40
N PRO A 34 0.71 -9.16 -16.98
CA PRO A 34 0.08 -9.46 -18.27
C PRO A 34 -1.43 -9.20 -18.32
N ALA A 35 -2.15 -9.47 -17.23
CA ALA A 35 -3.58 -9.21 -17.15
C ALA A 35 -3.93 -7.72 -17.31
N ASN A 36 -3.04 -6.81 -16.91
CA ASN A 36 -3.25 -5.37 -17.03
C ASN A 36 -3.13 -4.83 -18.47
N ALA A 37 -2.70 -5.67 -19.43
CA ALA A 37 -2.74 -5.36 -20.85
C ALA A 37 -4.18 -5.20 -21.37
N ASP A 38 -5.15 -5.87 -20.74
CA ASP A 38 -6.57 -5.59 -20.94
C ASP A 38 -6.97 -4.38 -20.08
N PRO A 39 -7.36 -3.23 -20.69
CA PRO A 39 -7.79 -2.07 -19.93
C PRO A 39 -9.11 -2.29 -19.17
N ALA A 40 -9.89 -3.31 -19.51
CA ALA A 40 -11.11 -3.68 -18.78
C ALA A 40 -10.81 -4.54 -17.54
N TYR A 41 -9.62 -5.15 -17.46
CA TYR A 41 -9.22 -5.92 -16.29
C TYR A 41 -8.74 -5.00 -15.17
N VAL A 42 -9.34 -5.14 -14.00
CA VAL A 42 -8.87 -4.50 -12.76
C VAL A 42 -8.93 -5.53 -11.64
N ASP A 43 -7.85 -5.67 -10.88
CA ASP A 43 -7.88 -6.41 -9.63
C ASP A 43 -8.59 -5.55 -8.57
N LEU A 44 -9.84 -5.89 -8.26
CA LEU A 44 -10.64 -5.19 -7.25
C LEU A 44 -10.47 -5.81 -5.85
N GLY A 45 -9.51 -6.72 -5.68
CA GLY A 45 -9.19 -7.37 -4.42
C GLY A 45 -10.36 -8.17 -3.89
N VAL A 46 -10.91 -7.74 -2.75
CA VAL A 46 -11.96 -8.47 -2.04
C VAL A 46 -13.22 -8.65 -2.90
N CYS A 47 -13.62 -7.66 -3.70
CA CYS A 47 -14.85 -7.76 -4.51
C CYS A 47 -14.66 -8.48 -5.86
N GLY A 48 -13.44 -8.93 -6.21
CA GLY A 48 -13.16 -9.71 -7.41
C GLY A 48 -12.00 -9.16 -8.25
N PRO A 49 -11.83 -9.62 -9.50
CA PRO A 49 -12.64 -10.60 -10.22
C PRO A 49 -12.30 -12.07 -9.86
N LEU A 50 -11.20 -12.31 -9.14
CA LEU A 50 -10.78 -13.66 -8.75
C LEU A 50 -11.70 -14.28 -7.67
N ARG A 51 -12.29 -13.44 -6.82
CA ARG A 51 -13.30 -13.83 -5.84
C ARG A 51 -14.68 -13.40 -6.33
N THR A 52 -15.72 -14.16 -6.01
CA THR A 52 -17.09 -13.93 -6.48
C THR A 52 -18.12 -13.85 -5.36
N ASP A 53 -17.73 -14.18 -4.13
CA ASP A 53 -18.56 -14.15 -2.92
C ASP A 53 -18.99 -12.73 -2.52
N LEU A 54 -18.18 -11.72 -2.85
CA LEU A 54 -18.45 -10.30 -2.54
C LEU A 54 -18.53 -9.40 -3.79
N LYS A 55 -18.84 -9.97 -4.97
CA LYS A 55 -18.88 -9.21 -6.23
C LYS A 55 -19.97 -8.13 -6.27
N ASP A 56 -21.07 -8.35 -5.55
CA ASP A 56 -22.23 -7.45 -5.51
C ASP A 56 -22.13 -6.44 -4.35
N HIS A 57 -20.96 -6.34 -3.71
CA HIS A 57 -20.65 -5.46 -2.59
C HIS A 57 -19.61 -4.40 -2.99
N PRO A 58 -20.02 -3.29 -3.63
CA PRO A 58 -19.11 -2.28 -4.14
C PRO A 58 -18.25 -1.61 -3.05
N GLU A 59 -18.69 -1.63 -1.80
CA GLU A 59 -17.94 -1.14 -0.62
C GLU A 59 -16.65 -1.93 -0.34
N TYR A 60 -16.52 -3.16 -0.86
CA TYR A 60 -15.31 -3.98 -0.72
C TYR A 60 -14.37 -3.88 -1.93
N CYS A 61 -14.72 -3.13 -2.97
CA CYS A 61 -13.89 -3.02 -4.17
C CYS A 61 -12.64 -2.16 -3.95
N GLY A 62 -11.49 -2.70 -4.35
CA GLY A 62 -10.18 -2.08 -4.18
C GLY A 62 -9.53 -2.35 -2.82
N LEU A 63 -10.23 -3.05 -1.91
CA LEU A 63 -9.68 -3.41 -0.62
C LEU A 63 -8.85 -4.69 -0.74
N PHE A 64 -7.69 -4.68 -0.07
CA PHE A 64 -6.81 -5.84 0.07
C PHE A 64 -6.51 -6.08 1.54
N ARG A 65 -6.21 -7.32 1.89
CA ARG A 65 -5.85 -7.67 3.28
C ARG A 65 -4.55 -7.00 3.68
N THR A 66 -4.51 -6.37 4.86
CA THR A 66 -3.28 -5.86 5.47
C THR A 66 -2.27 -7.01 5.68
N PRO A 67 -1.10 -7.02 5.00
CA PRO A 67 -0.13 -8.11 5.15
C PRO A 67 0.64 -7.99 6.47
N THR A 68 1.27 -9.08 6.91
CA THR A 68 2.28 -8.99 7.99
C THR A 68 3.52 -8.23 7.50
N LEU A 69 4.17 -7.49 8.41
CA LEU A 69 5.48 -6.85 8.15
C LEU A 69 6.67 -7.68 8.63
N ARG A 70 6.46 -8.87 9.21
CA ARG A 70 7.57 -9.80 9.51
C ARG A 70 8.27 -10.19 8.21
N ASN A 71 9.60 -10.19 8.23
CA ASN A 71 10.45 -10.50 7.06
C ASN A 71 10.23 -9.59 5.84
N VAL A 72 9.60 -8.42 6.01
CA VAL A 72 9.31 -7.52 4.88
C VAL A 72 10.57 -7.06 4.16
N ALA A 73 11.68 -6.89 4.89
CA ALA A 73 12.97 -6.48 4.34
C ALA A 73 13.66 -7.53 3.46
N LEU A 74 13.20 -8.79 3.48
CA LEU A 74 13.71 -9.85 2.60
C LEU A 74 13.05 -9.85 1.21
N ARG A 75 11.95 -9.10 1.04
CA ARG A 75 11.20 -9.05 -0.21
C ARG A 75 11.92 -8.20 -1.26
N ARG A 76 11.70 -8.56 -2.53
CA ARG A 76 12.19 -7.81 -3.71
C ARG A 76 11.09 -7.00 -4.41
N THR A 77 9.84 -7.32 -4.13
CA THR A 77 8.65 -6.63 -4.65
C THR A 77 7.64 -6.44 -3.52
N PHE A 78 6.96 -5.30 -3.53
CA PHE A 78 6.08 -4.87 -2.45
C PHE A 78 4.64 -4.65 -2.94
N PHE A 79 3.69 -4.79 -2.01
CA PHE A 79 2.24 -4.76 -2.22
C PHE A 79 1.68 -5.88 -3.11
N HIS A 80 0.35 -5.86 -3.34
CA HIS A 80 -0.37 -6.94 -4.01
C HIS A 80 0.01 -7.08 -5.50
N ASN A 81 0.28 -5.97 -6.19
CA ASN A 81 0.63 -5.93 -7.60
C ASN A 81 2.16 -5.85 -7.85
N GLY A 82 2.98 -5.84 -6.80
CA GLY A 82 4.43 -5.84 -6.92
C GLY A 82 5.03 -4.58 -7.58
N VAL A 83 4.29 -3.46 -7.64
CA VAL A 83 4.68 -2.26 -8.40
C VAL A 83 5.95 -1.58 -7.85
N PHE A 84 6.26 -1.78 -6.56
CA PHE A 84 7.45 -1.23 -5.94
C PHE A 84 8.52 -2.30 -5.72
N HIS A 85 9.78 -1.91 -5.91
CA HIS A 85 10.95 -2.80 -5.83
C HIS A 85 11.91 -2.44 -4.69
N SER A 86 11.60 -1.43 -3.88
CA SER A 86 12.37 -1.07 -2.69
C SER A 86 11.45 -0.89 -1.48
N LEU A 87 11.93 -1.32 -0.30
CA LEU A 87 11.19 -1.13 0.95
C LEU A 87 11.03 0.36 1.26
N ARG A 88 12.03 1.17 0.92
CA ARG A 88 12.01 2.62 1.10
C ARG A 88 10.92 3.27 0.27
N ASP A 89 10.75 2.89 -0.99
CA ASP A 89 9.67 3.42 -1.83
C ASP A 89 8.30 2.98 -1.33
N ALA A 90 8.18 1.75 -0.82
CA ALA A 90 6.94 1.31 -0.21
C ALA A 90 6.54 2.16 1.00
N VAL A 91 7.49 2.58 1.84
CA VAL A 91 7.24 3.50 2.96
C VAL A 91 7.00 4.93 2.46
N ALA A 92 7.82 5.42 1.54
CA ALA A 92 7.70 6.77 0.98
C ALA A 92 6.37 7.00 0.25
N PHE A 93 5.80 5.95 -0.35
CA PHE A 93 4.47 6.00 -0.94
C PHE A 93 3.43 6.44 0.09
N TYR A 94 3.39 5.84 1.28
CA TYR A 94 2.48 6.28 2.35
C TYR A 94 2.68 7.76 2.71
N ALA A 95 3.93 8.19 2.82
CA ALA A 95 4.26 9.54 3.27
C ALA A 95 3.93 10.64 2.27
N THR A 96 3.90 10.31 0.96
CA THR A 96 3.88 11.30 -0.12
C THR A 96 2.82 11.06 -1.20
N ARG A 97 2.00 10.00 -1.11
CA ARG A 97 0.95 9.68 -2.11
C ARG A 97 0.09 10.89 -2.45
N GLU A 98 -0.38 11.60 -1.44
CA GLU A 98 -1.29 12.74 -1.61
C GLU A 98 -0.56 14.06 -1.83
N THR A 99 0.63 14.24 -1.26
CA THR A 99 1.39 15.51 -1.34
C THR A 99 2.21 15.65 -2.62
N ASP A 100 2.69 14.53 -3.17
CA ASP A 100 3.43 14.42 -4.44
C ASP A 100 2.95 13.20 -5.26
N PRO A 101 1.68 13.19 -5.72
CA PRO A 101 1.14 12.09 -6.49
C PRO A 101 1.84 11.92 -7.86
N GLY A 102 2.45 12.99 -8.39
CA GLY A 102 3.16 12.94 -9.67
C GLY A 102 4.42 12.08 -9.66
N ARG A 103 4.94 11.77 -8.47
CA ARG A 103 6.00 10.78 -8.27
C ARG A 103 5.54 9.33 -8.44
N TRP A 104 4.26 9.05 -8.16
CA TRP A 104 3.74 7.70 -8.03
C TRP A 104 2.83 7.27 -9.17
N TYR A 105 2.01 8.18 -9.68
CA TYR A 105 1.03 7.90 -10.71
C TYR A 105 1.50 8.44 -12.08
N PRO A 106 1.11 7.78 -13.19
CA PRO A 106 1.45 8.26 -14.51
C PRO A 106 0.74 9.59 -14.82
N ARG A 107 1.22 10.28 -15.85
CA ARG A 107 0.56 11.48 -16.38
C ARG A 107 -0.38 11.13 -17.53
N ASN A 108 -1.39 11.95 -17.72
CA ASN A 108 -2.24 11.97 -18.90
C ASN A 108 -1.57 12.76 -20.04
N PRO A 109 -2.05 12.66 -21.29
CA PRO A 109 -1.50 13.44 -22.41
C PRO A 109 -1.54 14.96 -22.21
N ASP A 110 -2.48 15.47 -21.41
CA ASP A 110 -2.61 16.88 -21.04
C ASP A 110 -1.67 17.31 -19.89
N GLY A 111 -0.81 16.40 -19.40
CA GLY A 111 0.14 16.63 -18.32
C GLY A 111 -0.41 16.46 -16.91
N SER A 112 -1.74 16.30 -16.75
CA SER A 112 -2.36 16.05 -15.45
C SER A 112 -1.94 14.69 -14.88
N VAL A 113 -1.86 14.59 -13.54
CA VAL A 113 -1.55 13.31 -12.88
C VAL A 113 -2.79 12.42 -12.88
N ARG A 114 -2.65 11.18 -13.33
CA ARG A 114 -3.73 10.19 -13.37
C ARG A 114 -3.87 9.53 -12.00
N LEU A 115 -4.46 10.24 -11.06
CA LEU A 115 -4.65 9.73 -9.69
C LEU A 115 -5.41 8.42 -9.67
N TYR A 116 -4.96 7.51 -8.80
CA TYR A 116 -5.61 6.23 -8.50
C TYR A 116 -5.91 5.43 -9.78
N ASP A 117 -4.90 5.28 -10.64
CA ASP A 117 -5.00 4.72 -11.98
C ASP A 117 -5.28 3.20 -12.01
N ASP A 118 -5.19 2.53 -10.88
CA ASP A 118 -5.52 1.10 -10.71
C ASP A 118 -6.90 0.85 -10.06
N LEU A 119 -7.74 1.89 -9.93
CA LEU A 119 -9.08 1.74 -9.36
C LEU A 119 -10.14 2.57 -10.14
N PRO A 120 -11.21 1.93 -10.67
CA PRO A 120 -12.31 2.60 -11.33
C PRO A 120 -12.93 3.71 -10.48
N VAL A 121 -13.33 4.81 -11.13
CA VAL A 121 -13.81 6.03 -10.46
C VAL A 121 -14.94 5.74 -9.47
N GLN A 122 -15.87 4.85 -9.84
CA GLN A 122 -17.01 4.47 -9.00
C GLN A 122 -16.63 3.83 -7.64
N TYR A 123 -15.41 3.30 -7.49
CA TYR A 123 -14.93 2.69 -6.26
C TYR A 123 -13.93 3.56 -5.48
N ARG A 124 -13.60 4.76 -5.98
CA ARG A 124 -12.61 5.63 -5.33
C ARG A 124 -13.06 6.18 -3.98
N ALA A 125 -14.36 6.12 -3.68
CA ALA A 125 -14.89 6.42 -2.36
C ALA A 125 -14.36 5.47 -1.27
N ASN A 126 -13.89 4.27 -1.64
CA ASN A 126 -13.36 3.29 -0.70
C ASN A 126 -11.90 3.55 -0.30
N ILE A 127 -11.21 4.47 -0.97
CA ILE A 127 -9.79 4.76 -0.72
C ILE A 127 -9.64 5.40 0.66
N ASN A 128 -8.73 4.86 1.46
CA ASN A 128 -8.45 5.39 2.79
C ASN A 128 -7.93 6.84 2.73
N ARG A 129 -8.48 7.66 3.63
CA ARG A 129 -8.18 9.08 3.83
C ARG A 129 -7.69 9.40 5.25
N ASP A 130 -7.66 8.42 6.14
CA ASP A 130 -7.07 8.58 7.47
C ASP A 130 -5.55 8.81 7.36
N PRO A 131 -4.91 9.44 8.38
CA PRO A 131 -3.47 9.67 8.37
C PRO A 131 -2.67 8.40 8.01
N PRO A 132 -1.64 8.49 7.16
CA PRO A 132 -1.01 9.70 6.61
C PRO A 132 -1.64 10.26 5.32
N PHE A 133 -2.82 9.79 4.92
CA PHE A 133 -3.47 10.12 3.65
C PHE A 133 -4.45 11.31 3.72
N ASP A 134 -4.43 12.03 4.83
CA ASP A 134 -5.27 13.20 5.14
C ASP A 134 -4.68 14.51 4.59
N ARG A 135 -3.52 14.44 3.92
CA ARG A 135 -2.79 15.57 3.34
C ARG A 135 -3.20 15.86 1.89
N HIS A 136 -2.81 17.01 1.37
CA HIS A 136 -3.16 17.47 0.03
C HIS A 136 -1.93 17.81 -0.81
N LEU A 137 -2.12 17.94 -2.13
CA LEU A 137 -1.08 18.29 -3.08
C LEU A 137 -0.36 19.59 -2.67
N GLY A 138 0.97 19.52 -2.53
CA GLY A 138 1.81 20.65 -2.14
C GLY A 138 1.97 20.85 -0.63
N ASP A 139 1.23 20.12 0.22
CA ASP A 139 1.50 20.10 1.66
C ASP A 139 2.87 19.47 1.95
N ALA A 140 3.40 19.74 3.15
CA ALA A 140 4.54 18.97 3.65
C ALA A 140 4.18 17.47 3.71
N PRO A 141 5.11 16.54 3.43
CA PRO A 141 4.85 15.11 3.51
C PRO A 141 4.59 14.66 4.95
N ALA A 142 3.92 13.51 5.11
CA ALA A 142 3.61 12.97 6.44
C ALA A 142 4.83 12.55 7.24
N LEU A 143 5.90 12.18 6.55
CA LEU A 143 7.20 11.85 7.09
C LEU A 143 8.27 12.55 6.25
N THR A 144 9.30 13.04 6.93
CA THR A 144 10.56 13.48 6.31
C THR A 144 11.34 12.28 5.76
N ASP A 145 12.34 12.54 4.91
CA ASP A 145 13.23 11.48 4.41
C ASP A 145 13.96 10.74 5.54
N ALA A 146 14.38 11.44 6.59
CA ALA A 146 15.02 10.85 7.75
C ALA A 146 14.05 9.93 8.52
N GLU A 147 12.81 10.35 8.73
CA GLU A 147 11.79 9.52 9.37
C GLU A 147 11.41 8.29 8.52
N ILE A 148 11.39 8.43 7.19
CA ILE A 148 11.24 7.29 6.27
C ILE A 148 12.39 6.29 6.48
N ASP A 149 13.63 6.78 6.58
CA ASP A 149 14.81 5.92 6.80
C ASP A 149 14.78 5.23 8.16
N ASP A 150 14.32 5.92 9.20
CA ASP A 150 14.11 5.35 10.54
C ASP A 150 13.03 4.26 10.55
N VAL A 151 11.90 4.48 9.84
CA VAL A 151 10.88 3.46 9.65
C VAL A 151 11.44 2.26 8.91
N VAL A 152 12.23 2.47 7.84
CA VAL A 152 12.88 1.38 7.11
C VAL A 152 13.86 0.62 7.99
N ALA A 153 14.63 1.30 8.85
CA ALA A 153 15.51 0.67 9.82
C ALA A 153 14.74 -0.19 10.82
N PHE A 154 13.62 0.30 11.35
CA PHE A 154 12.72 -0.48 12.19
C PHE A 154 12.18 -1.72 11.48
N LEU A 155 11.71 -1.59 10.23
CA LEU A 155 11.17 -2.71 9.46
C LEU A 155 12.23 -3.79 9.16
N LYS A 156 13.51 -3.42 9.02
CA LYS A 156 14.60 -4.39 8.89
C LYS A 156 14.82 -5.22 10.15
N ALA A 157 14.57 -4.65 11.33
CA ALA A 157 14.64 -5.36 12.60
C ALA A 157 13.52 -6.41 12.77
N LEU A 158 12.50 -6.40 11.90
CA LEU A 158 11.42 -7.39 11.88
C LEU A 158 11.75 -8.65 11.05
N THR A 159 12.99 -8.76 10.57
CA THR A 159 13.49 -9.97 9.91
C THR A 159 13.87 -11.02 10.95
N ASP A 160 13.42 -12.26 10.75
CA ASP A 160 13.76 -13.36 11.64
C ASP A 160 15.28 -13.60 11.64
N GLY A 161 15.85 -13.76 12.84
CA GLY A 161 17.31 -13.87 13.01
C GLY A 161 18.07 -12.57 12.82
N TYR A 162 17.39 -11.40 12.86
CA TYR A 162 18.07 -10.10 12.78
C TYR A 162 19.13 -9.95 13.88
N HIS A 163 20.33 -9.57 13.46
CA HIS A 163 21.41 -9.10 14.33
C HIS A 163 21.76 -7.67 13.92
N PRO A 164 21.87 -6.74 14.89
CA PRO A 164 22.30 -5.38 14.57
C PRO A 164 23.73 -5.41 14.00
N PRO A 165 24.07 -4.51 13.06
CA PRO A 165 25.44 -4.37 12.59
C PRO A 165 26.36 -4.05 13.77
N SER A 166 27.51 -4.73 13.81
CA SER A 166 28.58 -4.55 14.79
C SER A 166 29.29 -3.21 14.65
#